data_AF-A0A6G2D5A3-F1
#
_entry.id   AF-A0A6G2D5A3-F1
#
_cell.length_a   1.000
_cell.length_b   1.000
_cell.length_c   1.000
_cell.angle_alpha   90.00
_cell.angle_beta   90.00
_cell.angle_gamma   90.00
#
_symmetry.space_group_name_H-M   'P 1'
#
loop_
_entity.id
_entity.type
_entity.pdbx_description
1 polymer ?
#
loop_
_entity_poly.entity_id
_entity_poly.type
_entity_poly.pdbx_seq_one_letter_code
_entity_poly.pdbx_strand_id
1 'polypeptide(L)'
;HYDYWYRILDEQSREKLYRTILLYDAYKFGDDTTSGKATVEAKFDSSNPAMKNFFGPVGNKVVHNHHGAYATGDGVYYMSYRMLDKDGAITYTHEMTHDSDQDIYLGGYGRRSGLGPEFFAKGLLQAPDHPYDATITINSILKHSKSDSLEGSRLQVLDPTERFQNSADLQNYVHNMFDLIYM
;
A
#
# COMPACT_ATOMS: atom_id res chain seq x y z
N HIS A 1 7.26 2.03 5.12
CA HIS A 1 6.79 0.73 4.60
C HIS A 1 7.93 -0.23 4.30
N TYR A 2 8.74 -0.02 3.26
CA TYR A 2 9.82 -0.99 2.98
C TYR A 2 10.91 -1.05 4.05
N ASP A 3 11.23 0.05 4.73
CA ASP A 3 12.12 0.02 5.89
C ASP A 3 11.57 -0.90 7.01
N TYR A 4 10.26 -0.83 7.28
CA TYR A 4 9.58 -1.78 8.19
C TYR A 4 9.75 -3.22 7.71
N TRP A 5 9.39 -3.53 6.46
CA TRP A 5 9.51 -4.88 5.90
C TRP A 5 10.95 -5.40 5.93
N TYR A 6 11.92 -4.58 5.55
CA TYR A 6 13.33 -4.93 5.56
C TYR A 6 13.84 -5.31 6.95
N ARG A 7 13.35 -4.65 8.00
CA ARG A 7 13.72 -4.92 9.40
C ARG A 7 13.07 -6.18 9.98
N ILE A 8 11.90 -6.58 9.49
CA ILE A 8 11.15 -7.72 10.04
C ILE A 8 11.38 -9.03 9.28
N LEU A 9 11.72 -8.96 7.99
CA LEU A 9 11.94 -10.15 7.17
C LEU A 9 13.27 -10.82 7.52
N ASP A 10 13.33 -12.12 7.28
CA ASP A 10 14.60 -12.85 7.31
C ASP A 10 15.54 -12.36 6.21
N GLU A 11 16.83 -12.69 6.34
CA GLU A 11 17.87 -12.23 5.43
C GLU A 11 17.61 -12.67 3.97
N GLN A 12 17.13 -13.88 3.73
CA GLN A 12 16.93 -14.35 2.35
C GLN A 12 15.76 -13.62 1.68
N SER A 13 14.70 -13.33 2.43
CA SER A 13 13.54 -12.61 1.92
C SER A 13 13.81 -11.12 1.73
N ARG A 14 14.52 -10.47 2.66
CA ARG A 14 14.79 -9.03 2.56
C ARG A 14 15.66 -8.66 1.35
N GLU A 15 16.60 -9.51 0.94
CA GLU A 15 17.43 -9.25 -0.25
C GLU A 15 16.59 -9.21 -1.55
N LYS A 16 15.42 -9.85 -1.55
CA LYS A 16 14.48 -9.79 -2.70
C LYS A 16 13.70 -8.48 -2.78
N LEU A 17 13.74 -7.63 -1.73
CA LEU A 17 13.07 -6.34 -1.74
C LEU A 17 13.70 -5.35 -2.72
N TYR A 18 14.95 -5.55 -3.15
CA TYR A 18 15.68 -4.67 -4.07
C TYR A 18 15.23 -4.75 -5.54
N ARG A 19 13.99 -5.19 -5.79
CA ARG A 19 13.37 -5.24 -7.12
C ARG A 19 12.73 -3.89 -7.49
N THR A 20 12.56 -3.67 -8.78
CA THR A 20 11.85 -2.48 -9.30
C THR A 20 10.42 -2.85 -9.64
N ILE A 21 9.46 -2.15 -9.04
CA ILE A 21 8.03 -2.27 -9.32
C ILE A 21 7.55 -0.93 -9.87
N LEU A 22 6.91 -0.96 -11.03
CA LEU A 22 6.37 0.26 -11.65
C LEU A 22 5.09 0.68 -10.92
N LEU A 23 4.98 1.97 -10.60
CA LEU A 23 3.77 2.56 -10.03
C LEU A 23 3.18 3.56 -11.04
N TYR A 24 1.98 3.30 -11.54
CA TYR A 24 1.33 4.11 -12.57
C TYR A 24 -0.01 4.67 -12.10
N ASP A 25 -0.37 5.85 -12.60
CA ASP A 25 -1.66 6.49 -12.35
C ASP A 25 -2.65 6.22 -13.50
N ALA A 26 -3.91 6.63 -13.34
CA ALA A 26 -5.06 6.32 -14.17
C ALA A 26 -5.13 7.06 -15.51
N TYR A 27 -4.16 7.91 -15.81
CA TYR A 27 -4.20 8.86 -16.94
C TYR A 27 -5.41 9.80 -16.93
N LYS A 28 -5.93 10.09 -15.74
CA LYS A 28 -7.02 11.05 -15.53
C LYS A 28 -6.43 12.39 -15.10
N PHE A 29 -6.22 13.27 -16.08
CA PHE A 29 -5.59 14.57 -15.83
C PHE A 29 -6.65 15.63 -15.53
N GLY A 30 -6.57 16.23 -14.34
CA GLY A 30 -7.35 17.42 -14.00
C GLY A 30 -6.64 18.71 -14.43
N ASP A 31 -7.41 19.78 -14.47
CA ASP A 31 -6.94 21.15 -14.66
C ASP A 31 -7.48 22.07 -13.54
N ASP A 32 -7.17 23.37 -13.62
CA ASP A 32 -7.57 24.35 -12.62
C ASP A 32 -9.10 24.55 -12.52
N THR A 33 -9.86 24.04 -13.49
CA THR A 33 -11.33 24.08 -13.47
C THR A 33 -11.94 22.79 -12.92
N THR A 34 -11.11 21.76 -12.72
CA THR A 34 -11.55 20.45 -12.24
C THR A 34 -11.83 20.50 -10.75
N SER A 35 -13.10 20.32 -10.37
CA SER A 35 -13.49 20.13 -8.98
C SER A 35 -13.30 18.67 -8.57
N GLY A 36 -12.50 18.41 -7.53
CA GLY A 36 -12.24 17.06 -7.03
C GLY A 36 -11.26 16.27 -7.91
N LYS A 37 -11.48 14.95 -8.01
CA LYS A 37 -10.63 14.06 -8.81
C LYS A 37 -11.10 14.04 -10.27
N ALA A 38 -10.18 14.18 -11.21
CA ALA A 38 -10.48 13.98 -12.62
C ALA A 38 -10.97 12.55 -12.87
N THR A 39 -12.03 12.42 -13.67
CA THR A 39 -12.67 11.12 -13.96
C THR A 39 -12.47 10.69 -15.41
N VAL A 40 -12.17 11.64 -16.30
CA VAL A 40 -11.99 11.40 -17.73
C VAL A 40 -10.57 10.89 -17.99
N GLU A 41 -10.49 9.69 -18.53
CA GLU A 41 -9.24 9.11 -19.01
C GLU A 41 -8.77 9.82 -20.28
N ALA A 42 -7.50 10.22 -20.29
CA ALA A 42 -6.84 10.71 -21.48
C ALA A 42 -6.39 9.54 -22.37
N LYS A 43 -6.83 9.56 -23.62
CA LYS A 43 -6.33 8.65 -24.67
C LYS A 43 -4.89 9.01 -25.06
N PHE A 44 -4.19 8.09 -25.70
CA PHE A 44 -2.79 8.30 -26.14
C PHE A 44 -2.58 9.45 -27.14
N ASP A 45 -3.63 9.87 -27.86
CA ASP A 45 -3.61 11.02 -28.76
C ASP A 45 -3.99 12.35 -28.05
N SER A 46 -4.15 12.34 -26.73
CA SER A 46 -4.44 13.54 -25.94
C SER A 46 -3.36 14.60 -26.09
N SER A 47 -3.79 15.87 -26.16
CA SER A 47 -2.90 17.03 -26.18
C SER A 47 -2.29 17.35 -24.82
N ASN A 48 -2.71 16.68 -23.74
CA ASN A 48 -2.12 16.85 -22.41
C ASN A 48 -0.59 16.61 -22.49
N PRO A 49 0.25 17.53 -22.00
CA PRO A 49 1.71 17.41 -22.13
C PRO A 49 2.29 16.12 -21.52
N ALA A 50 1.74 15.64 -20.40
CA ALA A 50 2.20 14.41 -19.76
C ALA A 50 1.86 13.18 -20.61
N MET A 51 0.67 13.16 -21.24
CA MET A 51 0.32 12.10 -22.18
C MET A 51 1.17 12.19 -23.45
N LYS A 52 1.21 13.35 -24.09
CA LYS A 52 1.88 13.55 -25.38
C LYS A 52 3.39 13.28 -25.32
N ASN A 53 4.06 13.71 -24.25
CA ASN A 53 5.52 13.70 -24.19
C ASN A 53 6.10 12.59 -23.30
N PHE A 54 5.27 11.90 -22.50
CA PHE A 54 5.74 10.85 -21.59
C PHE A 54 4.90 9.57 -21.68
N PHE A 55 3.66 9.55 -21.19
CA PHE A 55 2.88 8.32 -21.08
C PHE A 55 2.54 7.70 -22.44
N GLY A 56 2.22 8.53 -23.44
CA GLY A 56 1.97 8.10 -24.82
C GLY A 56 3.19 7.47 -25.48
N PRO A 57 4.36 8.15 -25.51
CA PRO A 57 5.60 7.56 -26.02
C PRO A 57 6.06 6.31 -25.28
N VAL A 58 5.87 6.23 -23.96
CA VAL A 58 6.17 5.03 -23.17
C VAL A 58 5.21 3.88 -23.51
N GLY A 59 3.95 4.20 -23.84
CA GLY A 59 3.01 3.24 -24.42
C GLY A 59 2.46 2.19 -23.46
N ASN A 60 2.57 2.41 -22.14
CA ASN A 60 2.00 1.49 -21.15
C ASN A 60 0.47 1.58 -21.18
N LYS A 61 -0.21 0.46 -21.45
CA LYS A 61 -1.67 0.38 -21.50
C LYS A 61 -2.20 -0.03 -20.13
N VAL A 62 -2.86 0.89 -19.46
CA VAL A 62 -3.54 0.63 -18.19
C VAL A 62 -4.96 0.12 -18.43
N VAL A 63 -5.47 -0.74 -17.54
CA VAL A 63 -6.84 -1.26 -17.60
C VAL A 63 -7.72 -0.62 -16.53
N HIS A 64 -8.76 0.09 -16.93
CA HIS A 64 -9.75 0.68 -16.01
C HIS A 64 -10.86 -0.32 -15.66
N ASN A 65 -10.52 -1.31 -14.84
CA ASN A 65 -11.36 -2.47 -14.50
C ASN A 65 -12.40 -2.23 -13.37
N HIS A 66 -12.88 -1.00 -13.19
CA HIS A 66 -13.75 -0.57 -12.07
C HIS A 66 -13.19 -0.73 -10.64
N HIS A 67 -12.03 -1.37 -10.44
CA HIS A 67 -11.34 -1.42 -9.16
C HIS A 67 -10.58 -0.12 -8.92
N GLY A 68 -10.29 0.19 -7.65
CA GLY A 68 -9.64 1.45 -7.30
C GLY A 68 -8.13 1.47 -7.57
N ALA A 69 -7.50 0.31 -7.48
CA ALA A 69 -6.15 0.03 -7.95
C ALA A 69 -6.05 -1.48 -8.28
N TYR A 70 -4.95 -1.88 -8.92
CA TYR A 70 -4.61 -3.30 -9.09
C TYR A 70 -3.10 -3.50 -9.21
N ALA A 71 -2.65 -4.66 -8.76
CA ALA A 71 -1.30 -5.17 -8.92
C ALA A 71 -1.24 -6.25 -10.01
N THR A 72 -0.07 -6.42 -10.63
CA THR A 72 0.16 -7.34 -11.76
C THR A 72 1.24 -8.38 -11.50
N GLY A 73 1.93 -8.28 -10.35
CA GLY A 73 3.13 -9.04 -10.00
C GLY A 73 4.43 -8.23 -10.21
N ASP A 74 4.45 -7.31 -11.18
CA ASP A 74 5.60 -6.47 -11.53
C ASP A 74 5.26 -4.96 -11.64
N GLY A 75 4.02 -4.60 -11.32
CA GLY A 75 3.56 -3.21 -11.33
C GLY A 75 2.24 -3.02 -10.60
N VAL A 76 2.07 -1.82 -10.05
CA VAL A 76 0.84 -1.33 -9.38
C VAL A 76 0.27 -0.16 -10.15
N TYR A 77 -1.05 -0.19 -10.32
CA TYR A 77 -1.78 0.77 -11.13
C TYR A 77 -2.92 1.39 -10.31
N TYR A 78 -2.85 2.70 -10.09
CA TYR A 78 -3.83 3.47 -9.33
C TYR A 78 -4.91 4.01 -10.28
N MET A 79 -6.15 3.49 -10.19
CA MET A 79 -7.23 3.83 -11.14
C MET A 79 -8.22 4.87 -10.60
N SER A 80 -8.49 4.88 -9.30
CA SER A 80 -9.39 5.83 -8.62
C SER A 80 -8.80 6.46 -7.35
N TYR A 81 -7.84 5.77 -6.72
CA TYR A 81 -7.02 6.33 -5.65
C TYR A 81 -5.91 7.20 -6.23
N ARG A 82 -5.55 8.28 -5.54
CA ARG A 82 -4.39 9.10 -5.94
C ARG A 82 -3.19 8.62 -5.15
N MET A 83 -2.12 8.24 -5.84
CA MET A 83 -0.89 7.74 -5.21
C MET A 83 -0.31 8.71 -4.17
N LEU A 84 -0.50 10.02 -4.36
CA LEU A 84 0.05 11.06 -3.48
C LEU A 84 -0.82 11.37 -2.24
N ASP A 85 -2.02 10.80 -2.14
CA ASP A 85 -2.88 10.97 -0.96
C ASP A 85 -2.52 9.97 0.15
N LYS A 86 -2.99 10.24 1.38
CA LYS A 86 -2.87 9.28 2.51
C LYS A 86 -3.51 7.93 2.17
N ASP A 87 -4.69 7.95 1.56
CA ASP A 87 -5.38 6.74 1.09
C ASP A 87 -4.58 6.02 -0.02
N GLY A 88 -3.82 6.77 -0.81
CA GLY A 88 -2.88 6.22 -1.80
C GLY A 88 -1.77 5.42 -1.15
N ALA A 89 -1.24 5.88 0.00
CA ALA A 89 -0.25 5.16 0.77
C ALA A 89 -0.83 3.86 1.37
N ILE A 90 -2.08 3.88 1.82
CA ILE A 90 -2.75 2.67 2.34
C ILE A 90 -2.96 1.66 1.20
N THR A 91 -3.49 2.14 0.06
CA THR A 91 -3.66 1.37 -1.17
C THR A 91 -2.32 0.79 -1.63
N TYR A 92 -1.23 1.56 -1.54
CA TYR A 92 0.11 1.07 -1.84
C TYR A 92 0.46 -0.17 -1.03
N THR A 93 0.19 -0.19 0.29
CA THR A 93 0.48 -1.37 1.11
C THR A 93 -0.37 -2.60 0.73
N HIS A 94 -1.60 -2.36 0.26
CA HIS A 94 -2.49 -3.40 -0.24
C HIS A 94 -1.92 -4.03 -1.51
N GLU A 95 -1.70 -3.22 -2.55
CA GLU A 95 -1.23 -3.70 -3.86
C GLU A 95 0.20 -4.26 -3.77
N MET A 96 1.06 -3.67 -2.93
CA MET A 96 2.38 -4.25 -2.68
C MET A 96 2.32 -5.60 -1.97
N THR A 97 1.27 -5.88 -1.20
CA THR A 97 1.05 -7.22 -0.65
C THR A 97 0.74 -8.21 -1.77
N HIS A 98 -0.15 -7.85 -2.70
CA HIS A 98 -0.46 -8.69 -3.86
C HIS A 98 0.76 -9.03 -4.70
N ASP A 99 1.66 -8.06 -4.90
CA ASP A 99 2.91 -8.24 -5.66
C ASP A 99 3.99 -9.01 -4.88
N SER A 100 3.98 -8.96 -3.55
CA SER A 100 5.13 -9.42 -2.73
C SER A 100 4.86 -10.66 -1.87
N ASP A 101 3.60 -11.06 -1.68
CA ASP A 101 3.25 -12.13 -0.75
C ASP A 101 3.83 -13.50 -1.14
N GLN A 102 3.84 -13.86 -2.42
CA GLN A 102 4.28 -15.18 -2.87
C GLN A 102 5.77 -15.42 -2.59
N ASP A 103 6.61 -14.45 -2.94
CA ASP A 103 8.06 -14.65 -3.02
C ASP A 103 8.84 -14.00 -1.88
N ILE A 104 8.24 -13.01 -1.20
CA ILE A 104 8.93 -12.15 -0.23
C ILE A 104 8.24 -12.20 1.14
N TYR A 105 7.00 -11.69 1.27
CA TYR A 105 6.41 -11.49 2.60
C TYR A 105 6.08 -12.80 3.33
N LEU A 106 5.87 -13.90 2.60
CA LEU A 106 5.61 -15.24 3.15
C LEU A 106 6.85 -16.16 3.13
N GLY A 107 8.06 -15.60 3.04
CA GLY A 107 9.31 -16.37 3.05
C GLY A 107 9.58 -17.16 1.77
N GLY A 108 8.86 -16.88 0.69
CA GLY A 108 9.09 -17.50 -0.63
C GLY A 108 8.42 -18.86 -0.87
N TYR A 109 7.50 -19.28 0.00
CA TYR A 109 6.78 -20.55 -0.14
C TYR A 109 5.46 -20.44 -0.93
N GLY A 110 5.11 -19.24 -1.40
CA GLY A 110 3.83 -18.96 -2.02
C GLY A 110 2.67 -18.87 -1.02
N ARG A 111 1.48 -18.61 -1.56
CA ARG A 111 0.24 -18.57 -0.78
C ARG A 111 -0.20 -19.98 -0.38
N ARG A 112 -0.84 -20.10 0.78
CA ARG A 112 -1.50 -21.35 1.19
C ARG A 112 -2.58 -21.71 0.18
N SER A 113 -2.58 -22.97 -0.28
CA SER A 113 -3.62 -23.49 -1.19
C SER A 113 -5.03 -23.24 -0.65
N GLY A 114 -5.92 -22.76 -1.51
CA GLY A 114 -7.30 -22.40 -1.18
C GLY A 114 -7.48 -20.98 -0.63
N LEU A 115 -6.42 -20.25 -0.31
CA LEU A 115 -6.49 -18.84 0.08
C LEU A 115 -6.11 -17.93 -1.08
N GLY A 116 -7.01 -17.01 -1.42
CA GLY A 116 -6.79 -16.02 -2.47
C GLY A 116 -5.89 -14.85 -2.05
N PRO A 117 -5.44 -14.03 -3.01
CA PRO A 117 -4.59 -12.87 -2.76
C PRO A 117 -5.15 -11.88 -1.73
N GLU A 118 -6.45 -11.57 -1.84
CA GLU A 118 -7.14 -10.62 -0.95
C GLU A 118 -7.10 -11.00 0.54
N PHE A 119 -7.00 -12.30 0.85
CA PHE A 119 -6.89 -12.76 2.23
C PHE A 119 -5.63 -12.22 2.92
N PHE A 120 -4.52 -12.10 2.18
CA PHE A 120 -3.24 -11.62 2.72
C PHE A 120 -3.16 -10.10 2.71
N ALA A 121 -3.74 -9.44 1.71
CA ALA A 121 -3.79 -7.99 1.64
C ALA A 121 -4.78 -7.43 2.67
N LYS A 122 -6.08 -7.71 2.52
CA LYS A 122 -7.12 -7.10 3.35
C LYS A 122 -7.25 -7.82 4.71
N GLY A 123 -6.79 -7.15 5.77
CA GLY A 123 -6.95 -7.60 7.15
C GLY A 123 -5.78 -8.41 7.72
N LEU A 124 -4.69 -8.57 6.96
CA LEU A 124 -3.46 -9.19 7.47
C LEU A 124 -2.24 -8.28 7.29
N LEU A 125 -1.84 -7.96 6.05
CA LEU A 125 -0.57 -7.26 5.77
C LEU A 125 -0.74 -5.82 5.26
N GLN A 126 -1.96 -5.39 4.90
CA GLN A 126 -2.26 -3.98 4.62
C GLN A 126 -2.19 -3.15 5.91
N ALA A 127 -1.71 -1.90 5.79
CA ALA A 127 -1.87 -0.89 6.83
C ALA A 127 -3.37 -0.56 7.07
N PRO A 128 -3.76 -0.11 8.29
CA PRO A 128 -5.12 0.31 8.59
C PRO A 128 -5.57 1.46 7.67
N ASP A 129 -6.86 1.49 7.32
CA ASP A 129 -7.42 2.56 6.50
C ASP A 129 -7.45 3.90 7.28
N HIS A 130 -7.69 3.85 8.59
CA HIS A 130 -7.69 5.02 9.47
C HIS A 130 -7.02 4.73 10.83
N PRO A 131 -6.48 5.77 11.52
CA PRO A 131 -5.85 5.60 12.83
C PRO A 131 -6.84 5.15 13.93
N TYR A 132 -8.14 5.35 13.74
CA TYR A 132 -9.21 4.99 14.68
C TYR A 132 -9.92 3.69 14.32
N ASP A 133 -9.50 2.99 13.27
CA ASP A 133 -10.14 1.73 12.88
C ASP A 133 -9.88 0.66 13.95
N ALA A 134 -10.95 0.09 14.48
CA ALA A 134 -10.92 -0.99 15.46
C ALA A 134 -10.64 -2.35 14.79
N THR A 135 -9.52 -2.43 14.08
CA THR A 135 -9.06 -3.61 13.35
C THR A 135 -7.69 -4.04 13.84
N ILE A 136 -7.43 -5.36 13.80
CA ILE A 136 -6.12 -5.93 14.12
C ILE A 136 -5.27 -5.86 12.84
N THR A 137 -4.49 -4.78 12.74
CA THR A 137 -3.62 -4.49 11.59
C THR A 137 -2.30 -3.91 12.07
N ILE A 138 -1.29 -3.91 11.20
CA ILE A 138 -0.01 -3.26 11.50
C ILE A 138 0.12 -1.99 10.65
N ASN A 139 0.11 -0.82 11.29
CA ASN A 139 0.52 0.40 10.60
C ASN A 139 2.01 0.31 10.27
N SER A 140 2.32 0.24 8.99
CA SER A 140 3.68 0.10 8.45
C SER A 140 4.11 1.29 7.58
N ILE A 141 3.25 2.29 7.39
CA ILE A 141 3.47 3.35 6.40
C ILE A 141 3.19 4.76 6.89
N LEU A 142 2.07 5.01 7.57
CA LEU A 142 1.69 6.36 7.97
C LEU A 142 2.35 6.71 9.30
N LYS A 143 2.92 7.92 9.38
CA LYS A 143 3.31 8.55 10.65
C LYS A 143 2.19 9.48 11.09
N HIS A 144 1.78 9.35 12.34
CA HIS A 144 0.77 10.20 12.96
C HIS A 144 1.42 11.15 13.97
N SER A 145 0.77 12.27 14.25
CA SER A 145 1.20 13.23 15.27
C SER A 145 0.27 13.19 16.47
N LYS A 146 0.83 13.33 17.68
CA LYS A 146 0.02 13.51 18.90
C LYS A 146 -0.76 14.82 18.92
N SER A 147 -0.41 15.77 18.04
CA SER A 147 -1.17 17.00 17.84
C SER A 147 -2.33 16.83 16.85
N ASP A 148 -2.48 15.67 16.21
CA ASP A 148 -3.57 15.43 15.27
C ASP A 148 -4.89 15.43 16.02
N SER A 149 -5.93 16.02 15.41
CA SER A 149 -7.27 16.09 16.01
C SER A 149 -7.89 14.72 16.32
N LEU A 150 -7.36 13.66 15.72
CA LEU A 150 -7.79 12.28 15.90
C LEU A 150 -6.96 11.50 16.93
N GLU A 151 -5.99 12.11 17.62
CA GLU A 151 -5.15 11.41 18.60
C GLU A 151 -5.98 10.79 19.73
N GLY A 152 -7.07 11.44 20.15
CA GLY A 152 -7.95 10.95 21.21
C GLY A 152 -8.69 9.64 20.88
N SER A 153 -8.75 9.25 19.61
CA SER A 153 -9.36 7.99 19.14
C SER A 153 -8.35 7.06 18.46
N ARG A 154 -7.04 7.32 18.57
CA ARG A 154 -6.02 6.50 17.92
C ARG A 154 -5.96 5.09 18.54
N LEU A 155 -6.20 4.08 17.71
CA LEU A 155 -6.05 2.66 18.02
C LEU A 155 -4.77 2.06 17.41
N GLN A 156 -4.17 2.75 16.44
CA GLN A 156 -3.05 2.26 15.64
C GLN A 156 -1.69 2.84 16.10
N VAL A 157 -0.58 2.25 15.64
CA VAL A 157 0.80 2.71 15.96
C VAL A 157 1.04 4.15 15.48
N LEU A 158 1.67 4.97 16.33
CA LEU A 158 1.98 6.39 16.07
C LEU A 158 3.07 6.58 14.99
N ASP A 159 4.25 5.99 15.20
CA ASP A 159 5.36 6.01 14.23
C ASP A 159 5.89 4.58 14.01
N PRO A 160 5.67 3.99 12.82
CA PRO A 160 6.12 2.64 12.52
C PRO A 160 7.64 2.50 12.47
N THR A 161 8.37 3.58 12.12
CA THR A 161 9.84 3.56 11.99
C THR A 161 10.54 3.59 13.34
N GLU A 162 9.84 3.98 14.40
CA GLU A 162 10.32 3.90 15.79
C GLU A 162 9.83 2.63 16.47
N ARG A 163 8.57 2.24 16.26
CA ARG A 163 7.97 1.10 16.96
C ARG A 163 8.56 -0.26 16.57
N PHE A 164 8.99 -0.40 15.32
CA PHE A 164 9.41 -1.69 14.76
C PHE A 164 10.86 -1.60 14.26
N GLN A 165 11.82 -1.99 15.11
CA GLN A 165 13.24 -2.05 14.73
C GLN A 165 13.65 -3.44 14.24
N ASN A 166 12.89 -4.49 14.59
CA ASN A 166 13.14 -5.88 14.22
C ASN A 166 11.86 -6.74 14.37
N SER A 167 11.95 -8.02 14.03
CA SER A 167 10.84 -8.98 14.17
C SER A 167 10.41 -9.25 15.62
N ALA A 168 11.32 -9.18 16.59
CA ALA A 168 10.98 -9.34 18.01
C ALA A 168 10.13 -8.17 18.54
N ASP A 169 10.36 -6.95 18.06
CA ASP A 169 9.53 -5.78 18.39
C ASP A 169 8.10 -5.94 17.87
N LEU A 170 7.95 -6.48 16.65
CA LEU A 170 6.65 -6.81 16.07
C LEU A 170 5.96 -7.90 16.90
N GLN A 171 6.67 -8.97 17.24
CA GLN A 171 6.12 -10.04 18.08
C GLN A 171 5.66 -9.50 19.44
N ASN A 172 6.48 -8.69 20.10
CA ASN A 172 6.15 -8.08 21.39
C ASN A 172 4.94 -7.14 21.28
N TYR A 173 4.86 -6.33 20.22
CA TYR A 173 3.69 -5.48 19.95
C TYR A 173 2.41 -6.29 19.84
N VAL A 174 2.40 -7.31 18.99
CA VAL A 174 1.22 -8.14 18.75
C VAL A 174 0.85 -8.93 20.01
N HIS A 175 1.84 -9.46 20.73
CA HIS A 175 1.61 -10.15 22.00
C HIS A 175 0.87 -9.27 23.01
N ASN A 176 1.41 -8.08 23.31
CA ASN A 176 0.80 -7.17 24.29
C ASN A 176 -0.59 -6.67 23.83
N MET A 177 -0.80 -6.51 22.52
CA MET A 177 -2.12 -6.17 21.97
C MET A 177 -3.14 -7.30 22.25
N PHE A 178 -2.75 -8.56 22.03
CA PHE A 178 -3.62 -9.70 22.30
C PHE A 178 -3.82 -9.95 23.80
N ASP A 179 -2.82 -9.72 24.64
CA ASP A 179 -2.97 -9.78 26.10
C ASP A 179 -4.08 -8.84 26.58
N LEU A 180 -4.13 -7.62 26.04
CA LEU A 180 -5.19 -6.65 26.36
C LEU A 180 -6.57 -7.10 25.85
N ILE A 181 -6.62 -7.69 24.65
CA ILE A 181 -7.89 -8.17 24.05
C ILE A 181 -8.44 -9.38 24.80
N TYR A 182 -7.58 -10.22 25.37
CA TYR A 182 -7.96 -11.45 26.07
C TYR A 182 -8.21 -11.27 27.58
N MET A 183 -8.02 -10.07 28.14
CA MET A 183 -8.37 -9.76 29.53
C MET A 183 -9.88 -9.86 29.79
#